data_AF-A0A7K6TBB2-F1
#
_entry.id   AF-A0A7K6TBB2-F1
#
_cell.length_a   1.000
_cell.length_b   1.000
_cell.length_c   1.000
_cell.angle_alpha   90.00
_cell.angle_beta   90.00
_cell.angle_gamma   90.00
#
_symmetry.space_group_name_H-M   'P 1'
#
loop_
_entity.id
_entity.type
_entity.pdbx_description
1 polymer ?
#
loop_
_entity_poly.entity_id
_entity_poly.type
_entity_poly.pdbx_seq_one_letter_code
_entity_poly.pdbx_strand_id
1 'polypeptide(L)'
;AGGMKPAPGRRLLAALVLLLLPPPLGGADAKESIVPLQEGRMYLNSVPRHFCYTNTRVPQWHDIWTRTQIRINSSRMIRITQVDSEEELEEFSVWNDVLFFLKEKLNDTSIDVDLYSNKTCLKVELLEAGTTYCVVLFRRFDPKLFLVFFLGLLLFFCGDMLSRSQLFYYSAGISFGLLASLLILVYMMSKVMPKKSPVYFLLVGGWSFSLYLLQLIFKNLREICKSYWQYLLGYLLLAGLVSFGVCYRYGPLENERSINLLSWALQLLGLLLMYSSIQIHPIALTLVLVAICTKSLDYPLQWGFALYRRVQSARLGPSPPRLLTEEEYRLQGEVETRKALEELRNYCRSPDFSAWTAVSRIQSPKRFAEFVGGACHITPCEASVHEQEYGLGGSFLEEQLFEEEEEEE
;
A
#
# COMPACT_ATOMS: atom_id res chain seq x y z
N ALA A 1 6.17 -14.64 80.23
CA ALA A 1 5.44 -15.87 79.85
C ALA A 1 4.05 -15.82 80.49
N GLY A 2 3.03 -16.27 79.75
CA GLY A 2 1.69 -16.51 80.30
C GLY A 2 0.63 -15.49 79.87
N GLY A 3 -0.02 -15.75 78.73
CA GLY A 3 -1.18 -15.00 78.29
C GLY A 3 -2.48 -15.48 78.92
N MET A 4 -3.51 -14.63 78.85
CA MET A 4 -4.91 -15.03 78.99
C MET A 4 -5.75 -14.17 78.03
N LYS A 5 -6.47 -14.86 77.13
CA LYS A 5 -7.47 -14.30 76.21
C LYS A 5 -8.72 -13.86 76.99
N PRO A 6 -9.45 -12.83 76.53
CA PRO A 6 -10.89 -12.79 76.71
C PRO A 6 -11.70 -12.81 75.40
N ALA A 7 -12.83 -13.50 75.51
CA ALA A 7 -13.93 -13.87 74.62
C ALA A 7 -14.40 -12.92 73.48
N PRO A 8 -14.97 -13.47 72.39
CA PRO A 8 -15.64 -12.74 71.32
C PRO A 8 -17.12 -12.55 71.65
N GLY A 9 -17.50 -11.41 72.23
CA GLY A 9 -18.91 -11.19 72.63
C GLY A 9 -19.47 -9.79 72.40
N ARG A 10 -18.66 -8.83 71.91
CA ARG A 10 -19.07 -7.41 71.84
C ARG A 10 -19.24 -6.82 70.43
N ARG A 11 -18.97 -7.59 69.37
CA ARG A 11 -19.11 -7.10 67.98
C ARG A 11 -20.49 -7.30 67.35
N LEU A 12 -21.33 -8.19 67.87
CA LEU A 12 -22.68 -8.41 67.30
C LEU A 12 -23.71 -7.37 67.75
N LEU A 13 -23.58 -6.79 68.95
CA LEU A 13 -24.55 -5.79 69.46
C LEU A 13 -24.37 -4.40 68.84
N ALA A 14 -23.18 -4.06 68.35
CA ALA A 14 -22.95 -2.82 67.60
C ALA A 14 -23.49 -2.90 66.17
N ALA A 15 -23.57 -4.09 65.58
CA ALA A 15 -24.12 -4.30 64.24
C ALA A 15 -25.66 -4.23 64.18
N LEU A 16 -26.34 -4.57 65.29
CA LEU A 16 -27.81 -4.54 65.37
C LEU A 16 -28.39 -3.15 65.66
N VAL A 17 -27.61 -2.22 66.22
CA VAL A 17 -28.06 -0.83 66.47
C VAL A 17 -27.92 0.08 65.24
N LEU A 18 -27.08 -0.29 64.26
CA LEU A 18 -27.00 0.44 62.98
C LEU A 18 -28.14 0.11 61.99
N LEU A 19 -28.95 -0.93 62.26
CA LEU A 19 -30.05 -1.38 61.39
C LEU A 19 -31.40 -0.72 61.70
N LEU A 20 -31.47 0.18 62.69
CA LEU A 20 -32.72 0.83 63.13
C LEU A 20 -32.72 2.37 63.02
N LEU A 21 -31.71 2.97 62.37
CA LEU A 21 -31.77 4.38 61.99
C LEU A 21 -32.53 4.50 60.65
N PRO A 22 -33.62 5.27 60.57
CA PRO A 22 -34.26 5.54 59.29
C PRO A 22 -33.27 6.26 58.39
N PRO A 23 -33.25 5.97 57.07
CA PRO A 23 -32.34 6.64 56.17
C PRO A 23 -32.60 8.15 56.25
N PRO A 24 -31.55 8.99 56.25
CA PRO A 24 -31.76 10.41 56.07
C PRO A 24 -32.48 10.59 54.74
N LEU A 25 -33.48 11.47 54.71
CA LEU A 25 -34.04 11.96 53.45
C LEU A 25 -32.87 12.50 52.64
N GLY A 26 -32.38 11.69 51.70
CA GLY A 26 -31.56 12.14 50.61
C GLY A 26 -32.38 13.21 49.92
N GLY A 27 -31.90 14.46 50.03
CA GLY A 27 -32.43 15.57 49.26
C GLY A 27 -32.56 15.10 47.83
N ALA A 28 -33.73 15.36 47.24
CA ALA A 28 -33.98 15.13 45.84
C ALA A 28 -32.77 15.68 45.08
N ASP A 29 -31.96 14.77 44.55
CA ASP A 29 -30.94 15.08 43.58
C ASP A 29 -31.71 15.76 42.45
N ALA A 30 -31.59 17.08 42.37
CA ALA A 30 -32.25 17.88 41.38
C ALA A 30 -31.64 17.41 40.06
N LYS A 31 -32.29 16.45 39.39
CA LYS A 31 -31.91 15.93 38.07
C LYS A 31 -31.44 17.12 37.25
N GLU A 32 -30.13 17.27 37.12
CA GLU A 32 -29.55 18.32 36.30
C GLU A 32 -30.17 18.13 34.92
N SER A 33 -30.86 19.14 34.41
CA SER A 33 -31.66 19.01 33.20
C SER A 33 -30.71 18.81 32.01
N ILE A 34 -30.47 17.55 31.63
CA ILE A 34 -29.69 17.19 30.44
C ILE A 34 -30.47 17.67 29.22
N VAL A 35 -29.88 18.57 28.44
CA VAL A 35 -30.49 19.09 27.22
C VAL A 35 -30.01 18.23 26.04
N PRO A 36 -30.92 17.54 25.32
CA PRO A 36 -30.54 16.81 24.11
C PRO A 36 -30.21 17.81 22.99
N LEU A 37 -29.01 17.70 22.42
CA LEU A 37 -28.60 18.49 21.26
C LEU A 37 -29.24 17.95 19.99
N GLN A 38 -29.88 18.83 19.22
CA GLN A 38 -30.42 18.52 17.89
C GLN A 38 -29.64 19.23 16.79
N GLU A 39 -29.49 18.58 15.65
CA GLU A 39 -28.78 19.13 14.48
C GLU A 39 -29.44 20.43 14.00
N GLY A 40 -28.63 21.46 13.76
CA GLY A 40 -29.07 22.76 13.24
C GLY A 40 -29.85 23.65 14.21
N ARG A 41 -30.20 23.16 15.42
CA ARG A 41 -30.81 24.00 16.47
C ARG A 41 -29.74 24.74 17.26
N MET A 42 -30.00 26.02 17.49
CA MET A 42 -29.16 26.88 18.31
C MET A 42 -29.71 26.92 19.74
N TYR A 43 -28.86 26.65 20.72
CA TYR A 43 -29.21 26.73 22.15
C TYR A 43 -28.47 27.92 22.76
N LEU A 44 -29.19 29.00 23.06
CA LEU A 44 -28.65 30.19 23.72
C LEU A 44 -28.93 30.12 25.22
N ASN A 45 -27.88 29.98 26.03
CA ASN A 45 -27.99 29.84 27.47
C ASN A 45 -27.03 30.79 28.20
N SER A 46 -27.37 31.12 29.45
CA SER A 46 -26.58 31.95 30.37
C SER A 46 -26.28 31.25 31.72
N VAL A 47 -26.57 29.95 31.79
CA VAL A 47 -26.44 29.11 33.00
C VAL A 47 -25.66 27.84 32.63
N PRO A 48 -24.80 27.29 33.52
CA PRO A 48 -24.12 26.03 33.27
C PRO A 48 -25.14 24.92 33.02
N ARG A 49 -24.96 24.17 31.93
CA ARG A 49 -25.82 23.03 31.58
C ARG A 49 -25.01 21.90 30.97
N HIS A 50 -25.57 20.70 31.12
CA HIS A 50 -25.11 19.49 30.48
C HIS A 50 -25.84 19.30 29.16
N PHE A 51 -25.07 19.19 28.08
CA PHE A 51 -25.58 18.90 26.74
C PHE A 51 -25.17 17.50 26.36
N CYS A 52 -26.11 16.67 25.98
CA CYS A 52 -25.78 15.34 25.45
C CYS A 52 -26.31 15.24 24.03
N TYR A 53 -25.45 14.76 23.13
CA TYR A 53 -25.82 14.38 21.77
C TYR A 53 -25.87 12.86 21.68
N THR A 54 -26.97 12.32 21.15
CA THR A 54 -27.10 10.90 20.87
C THR A 54 -27.22 10.69 19.37
N ASN A 55 -26.25 10.00 18.77
CA ASN A 55 -26.32 9.70 17.35
C ASN A 55 -27.29 8.53 17.13
N THR A 56 -28.45 8.82 16.53
CA THR A 56 -29.51 7.84 16.25
C THR A 56 -29.58 7.44 14.77
N ARG A 57 -28.74 8.04 13.91
CA ARG A 57 -28.77 7.80 12.46
C ARG A 57 -27.72 6.78 12.05
N VAL A 58 -28.11 5.83 11.20
CA VAL A 58 -27.20 4.91 10.52
C VAL A 58 -26.37 5.70 9.50
N PRO A 59 -25.04 5.58 9.49
CA PRO A 59 -24.19 6.33 8.56
C PRO A 59 -24.46 5.90 7.11
N GLN A 60 -24.64 6.87 6.22
CA GLN A 60 -24.77 6.62 4.78
C GLN A 60 -23.42 6.81 4.05
N TRP A 61 -23.32 6.38 2.80
CA TRP A 61 -22.07 6.48 2.01
C TRP A 61 -21.55 7.91 1.84
N HIS A 62 -22.42 8.92 1.87
CA HIS A 62 -22.02 10.33 1.78
C HIS A 62 -21.51 10.89 3.11
N ASP A 63 -21.69 10.16 4.22
CA ASP A 63 -21.27 10.58 5.55
C ASP A 63 -19.81 10.21 5.87
N ILE A 64 -19.13 9.45 5.00
CA ILE A 64 -17.76 8.92 5.24
C ILE A 64 -16.74 10.02 5.55
N TRP A 65 -16.84 11.17 4.87
CA TRP A 65 -15.98 12.34 5.08
C TRP A 65 -16.73 13.52 5.71
N THR A 66 -17.85 13.24 6.37
CA THR A 66 -18.54 14.25 7.17
C THR A 66 -17.94 14.28 8.56
N ARG A 67 -17.82 15.48 9.11
CA ARG A 67 -17.41 15.69 10.50
C ARG A 67 -18.58 16.29 11.26
N THR A 68 -18.89 15.70 12.40
CA THR A 68 -19.88 16.25 13.33
C THR A 68 -19.15 17.19 14.28
N GLN A 69 -19.52 18.47 14.27
CA GLN A 69 -18.88 19.48 15.11
C GLN A 69 -19.92 20.12 16.02
N ILE A 70 -19.59 20.19 17.31
CA ILE A 70 -20.30 21.03 18.27
C ILE A 70 -19.52 22.33 18.37
N ARG A 71 -20.11 23.40 17.85
CA ARG A 71 -19.54 24.73 17.94
C ARG A 71 -20.17 25.47 19.10
N ILE A 72 -19.31 25.95 20.00
CA ILE A 72 -19.72 26.73 21.16
C ILE A 72 -19.15 28.13 20.98
N ASN A 73 -20.03 29.10 20.74
CA ASN A 73 -19.69 30.51 20.68
C ASN A 73 -20.02 31.15 22.02
N SER A 74 -19.00 31.68 22.72
CA SER A 74 -19.18 32.34 24.01
C SER A 74 -18.71 33.78 23.94
N SER A 75 -19.44 34.66 24.60
CA SER A 75 -19.07 36.07 24.77
C SER A 75 -17.78 36.25 25.59
N ARG A 76 -17.47 35.32 26.51
CA ARG A 76 -16.26 35.35 27.36
C ARG A 76 -15.72 33.94 27.63
N MET A 77 -14.70 33.81 28.47
CA MET A 77 -14.05 32.51 28.75
C MET A 77 -15.01 31.50 29.39
N ILE A 78 -15.03 30.29 28.82
CA ILE A 78 -15.79 29.14 29.31
C ILE A 78 -14.85 27.95 29.47
N ARG A 79 -15.11 27.09 30.45
CA ARG A 79 -14.42 25.81 30.62
C ARG A 79 -15.35 24.72 30.09
N ILE A 80 -14.85 23.90 29.18
CA ILE A 80 -15.61 22.79 28.62
C ILE A 80 -14.92 21.51 29.03
N THR A 81 -15.67 20.61 29.67
CA THR A 81 -15.23 19.25 29.95
C THR A 81 -16.04 18.29 29.08
N GLN A 82 -15.34 17.50 28.27
CA GLN A 82 -15.93 16.37 27.57
C GLN A 82 -16.01 15.23 28.56
N VAL A 83 -17.22 14.75 28.81
CA VAL A 83 -17.49 13.61 29.68
C VAL A 83 -17.93 12.49 28.74
N ASP A 84 -16.96 11.79 28.19
CA ASP A 84 -17.21 10.49 27.55
C ASP A 84 -17.46 9.49 28.69
N SER A 85 -18.46 8.62 28.52
CA SER A 85 -18.86 7.68 29.56
C SER A 85 -17.67 6.85 30.05
N GLU A 86 -17.60 6.67 31.36
CA GLU A 86 -16.76 5.72 32.10
C GLU A 86 -16.55 4.43 31.28
N GLU A 87 -15.29 4.03 31.05
CA GLU A 87 -14.80 2.92 30.19
C GLU A 87 -14.29 3.31 28.79
N GLU A 88 -13.07 3.85 28.70
CA GLU A 88 -12.04 3.67 27.61
C GLU A 88 -10.93 4.73 27.71
N LEU A 89 -10.42 5.00 28.92
CA LEU A 89 -9.46 6.09 29.18
C LEU A 89 -8.00 5.66 29.34
N GLU A 90 -7.57 4.52 28.79
CA GLU A 90 -6.18 4.06 28.97
C GLU A 90 -5.33 3.95 27.68
N GLU A 91 -5.90 3.80 26.48
CA GLU A 91 -5.08 3.54 25.28
C GLU A 91 -4.67 4.79 24.47
N PHE A 92 -5.32 5.94 24.68
CA PHE A 92 -5.07 7.18 23.92
C PHE A 92 -4.36 8.30 24.71
N SER A 93 -3.95 8.05 25.96
CA SER A 93 -3.45 9.10 26.87
C SER A 93 -2.17 9.80 26.37
N VAL A 94 -1.23 9.06 25.77
CA VAL A 94 0.10 9.59 25.40
C VAL A 94 0.05 10.62 24.27
N TRP A 95 -0.93 10.55 23.37
CA TRP A 95 -1.12 11.53 22.30
C TRP A 95 -2.03 12.70 22.71
N ASN A 96 -2.98 12.46 23.63
CA ASN A 96 -3.89 13.49 24.10
C ASN A 96 -3.19 14.56 24.95
N ASP A 97 -2.18 14.19 25.73
CA ASP A 97 -1.40 15.15 26.53
C ASP A 97 -0.61 16.13 25.65
N VAL A 98 -0.11 15.66 24.51
CA VAL A 98 0.58 16.49 23.50
C VAL A 98 -0.41 17.38 22.74
N LEU A 99 -1.60 16.87 22.42
CA LEU A 99 -2.67 17.62 21.76
C LEU A 99 -3.38 18.63 22.68
N PHE A 100 -3.40 18.38 23.99
CA PHE A 100 -3.98 19.29 24.98
C PHE A 100 -3.14 20.57 25.10
N PHE A 101 -1.80 20.45 25.04
CA PHE A 101 -0.89 21.59 25.00
C PHE A 101 -1.01 22.42 23.71
N LEU A 102 -1.45 21.79 22.61
CA LEU A 102 -1.72 22.45 21.31
C LEU A 102 -3.04 23.23 21.27
N LYS A 103 -3.96 22.96 22.21
CA LYS A 103 -5.34 23.51 22.23
C LYS A 103 -5.45 24.80 23.05
N GLU A 104 -4.38 25.57 23.11
CA GLU A 104 -4.32 26.78 23.92
C GLU A 104 -5.02 27.97 23.22
N LYS A 105 -6.14 28.39 23.83
CA LYS A 105 -6.93 29.61 23.59
C LYS A 105 -7.55 29.79 22.21
N LEU A 106 -8.88 29.64 22.11
CA LEU A 106 -9.71 30.40 21.16
C LEU A 106 -11.12 30.63 21.74
N ASN A 107 -11.65 31.83 21.56
CA ASN A 107 -13.01 32.26 21.94
C ASN A 107 -14.13 31.51 21.15
N ASP A 108 -13.74 30.68 20.17
CA ASP A 108 -14.58 29.83 19.35
C ASP A 108 -14.03 28.41 19.49
N THR A 109 -14.70 27.60 20.30
CA THR A 109 -14.27 26.21 20.53
C THR A 109 -15.17 25.31 19.71
N SER A 110 -14.62 24.78 18.61
CA SER A 110 -15.23 23.66 17.89
C SER A 110 -14.71 22.37 18.53
N ILE A 111 -15.60 21.60 19.11
CA ILE A 111 -15.31 20.25 19.59
C ILE A 111 -15.81 19.29 18.52
N ASP A 112 -14.89 18.43 18.09
CA ASP A 112 -15.20 17.40 17.12
C ASP A 112 -15.81 16.22 17.87
N VAL A 113 -17.00 15.83 17.46
CA VAL A 113 -17.76 14.72 18.03
C VAL A 113 -17.48 13.50 17.18
N ASP A 114 -17.00 12.43 17.80
CA ASP A 114 -16.82 11.16 17.11
C ASP A 114 -18.18 10.63 16.62
N LEU A 115 -18.29 10.28 15.35
CA LEU A 115 -19.58 9.88 14.76
C LEU A 115 -20.13 8.59 15.35
N TYR A 116 -19.30 7.78 16.03
CA TYR A 116 -19.71 6.48 16.56
C TYR A 116 -19.82 6.43 18.09
N SER A 117 -19.44 7.49 18.81
CA SER A 117 -19.80 7.59 20.22
C SER A 117 -21.32 7.69 20.33
N ASN A 118 -21.94 6.64 20.89
CA ASN A 118 -23.40 6.53 21.02
C ASN A 118 -24.00 7.74 21.76
N LYS A 119 -23.21 8.32 22.67
CA LYS A 119 -23.54 9.52 23.43
C LYS A 119 -22.27 10.33 23.66
N THR A 120 -22.25 11.59 23.26
CA THR A 120 -21.25 12.56 23.72
C THR A 120 -21.91 13.56 24.63
N CYS A 121 -21.44 13.64 25.88
CA CYS A 121 -21.94 14.59 26.84
C CYS A 121 -20.88 15.68 27.10
N LEU A 122 -21.30 16.92 26.97
CA LEU A 122 -20.50 18.10 27.21
C LEU A 122 -21.05 18.82 28.43
N LYS A 123 -20.16 19.10 29.39
CA LYS A 123 -20.46 20.00 30.49
C LYS A 123 -19.83 21.36 30.18
N VAL A 124 -20.67 22.40 30.15
CA VAL A 124 -20.22 23.78 29.95
C VAL A 124 -20.25 24.50 31.30
N GLU A 125 -19.08 24.87 31.80
CA GLU A 125 -18.90 25.62 33.03
C GLU A 125 -18.57 27.10 32.71
N LEU A 126 -19.31 28.02 33.34
CA LEU A 126 -19.11 29.46 33.18
C LEU A 126 -18.09 29.93 34.22
N LEU A 127 -17.01 30.57 33.76
CA LEU A 127 -15.97 31.13 34.64
C LEU A 127 -16.32 32.53 35.15
N GLU A 128 -17.18 33.26 34.43
CA GLU A 128 -17.58 34.64 34.75
C GLU A 128 -19.10 34.82 34.74
N ALA A 129 -19.60 35.63 35.68
CA ALA A 129 -21.02 35.98 35.78
C ALA A 129 -21.45 36.91 34.62
N GLY A 130 -22.61 36.64 34.02
CA GLY A 130 -23.15 37.39 32.89
C GLY A 130 -22.70 36.91 31.50
N THR A 131 -22.10 35.71 31.41
CA THR A 131 -21.68 35.11 30.15
C THR A 131 -22.83 34.40 29.45
N THR A 132 -23.06 34.77 28.19
CA THR A 132 -23.98 34.04 27.29
C THR A 132 -23.15 33.20 26.32
N TYR A 133 -23.62 31.97 26.10
CA TYR A 133 -23.02 31.06 25.13
C TYR A 133 -24.10 30.43 24.24
N CYS A 134 -23.72 30.15 23.00
CA CYS A 134 -24.55 29.51 22.00
C CYS A 134 -23.90 28.19 21.60
N VAL A 135 -24.66 27.09 21.72
CA VAL A 135 -24.24 25.75 21.29
C VAL A 135 -24.98 25.37 20.02
N VAL A 136 -24.25 24.99 18.98
CA VAL A 136 -24.80 24.53 17.70
C VAL A 136 -24.11 23.25 17.28
N LEU A 137 -24.90 22.22 16.99
CA LEU A 137 -24.45 20.98 16.38
C LEU A 137 -24.68 21.04 14.86
N PHE A 138 -23.62 20.90 14.07
CA PHE A 138 -23.74 20.78 12.62
C PHE A 138 -22.83 19.69 12.07
N ARG A 139 -23.28 19.05 11.00
CA ARG A 139 -22.46 18.14 10.19
C ARG A 139 -21.95 18.89 8.97
N ARG A 140 -20.65 18.83 8.70
CA ARG A 140 -20.05 19.45 7.52
C ARG A 140 -19.12 18.46 6.83
N PHE A 141 -19.16 18.45 5.50
CA PHE A 141 -18.15 17.77 4.71
C PHE A 141 -16.78 18.43 4.94
N ASP A 142 -15.79 17.64 5.38
CA ASP A 142 -14.42 18.13 5.55
C ASP A 142 -13.59 17.80 4.31
N PRO A 143 -13.36 18.76 3.40
CA PRO A 143 -12.59 18.51 2.18
C PRO A 143 -11.16 18.07 2.46
N LYS A 144 -10.61 18.38 3.65
CA LYS A 144 -9.23 17.98 4.00
C LYS A 144 -9.14 16.48 4.19
N LEU A 145 -10.09 15.87 4.88
CA LEU A 145 -10.13 14.42 5.08
C LEU A 145 -10.28 13.68 3.74
N PHE A 146 -11.13 14.19 2.85
CA PHE A 146 -11.24 13.66 1.50
C PHE A 146 -9.93 13.75 0.71
N LEU A 147 -9.23 14.89 0.77
CA LEU A 147 -7.93 15.05 0.11
C LEU A 147 -6.86 14.12 0.69
N VAL A 148 -6.83 13.92 2.02
CA VAL A 148 -5.91 12.99 2.68
C VAL A 148 -6.20 11.55 2.27
N PHE A 149 -7.47 11.16 2.18
CA PHE A 149 -7.88 9.84 1.68
C PHE A 149 -7.40 9.61 0.25
N PHE A 150 -7.65 10.59 -0.64
CA PHE A 150 -7.25 10.51 -2.04
C PHE A 150 -5.72 10.44 -2.19
N LEU A 151 -4.98 11.23 -1.40
CA LEU A 151 -3.52 11.14 -1.35
C LEU A 151 -3.05 9.77 -0.87
N GLY A 152 -3.68 9.20 0.17
CA GLY A 152 -3.38 7.86 0.65
C GLY A 152 -3.61 6.79 -0.42
N LEU A 153 -4.71 6.91 -1.16
CA LEU A 153 -5.05 6.04 -2.28
C LEU A 153 -4.01 6.12 -3.41
N LEU A 154 -3.61 7.32 -3.80
CA LEU A 154 -2.55 7.54 -4.79
C LEU A 154 -1.22 6.94 -4.34
N LEU A 155 -0.82 7.14 -3.08
CA LEU A 155 0.44 6.58 -2.56
C LEU A 155 0.42 5.05 -2.52
N PHE A 156 -0.71 4.44 -2.18
CA PHE A 156 -0.84 2.99 -2.13
C PHE A 156 -0.79 2.33 -3.52
N PHE A 157 -1.55 2.86 -4.47
CA PHE A 157 -1.60 2.29 -5.83
C PHE A 157 -0.39 2.69 -6.67
N CYS A 158 0.01 3.96 -6.64
CA CYS A 158 1.13 4.46 -7.44
C CYS A 158 2.49 4.34 -6.73
N GLY A 159 2.57 3.78 -5.52
CA GLY A 159 3.80 3.70 -4.73
C GLY A 159 4.98 3.05 -5.47
N ASP A 160 4.72 2.02 -6.28
CA ASP A 160 5.76 1.33 -7.07
C ASP A 160 6.26 2.16 -8.26
N MET A 161 5.35 2.91 -8.89
CA MET A 161 5.69 3.82 -10.00
C MET A 161 6.42 5.06 -9.46
N LEU A 162 6.01 5.54 -8.30
CA LEU A 162 6.53 6.72 -7.65
C LEU A 162 7.94 6.46 -7.09
N SER A 163 8.19 5.29 -6.49
CA SER A 163 9.52 4.93 -5.97
C SER A 163 10.59 4.79 -7.06
N ARG A 164 10.20 4.43 -8.29
CA ARG A 164 11.09 4.31 -9.46
C ARG A 164 11.27 5.62 -10.23
N SER A 165 10.42 6.61 -9.97
CA SER A 165 10.47 7.89 -10.66
C SER A 165 11.63 8.75 -10.15
N GLN A 166 12.51 9.16 -11.06
CA GLN A 166 13.61 10.08 -10.75
C GLN A 166 13.09 11.44 -10.27
N LEU A 167 11.99 11.92 -10.83
CA LEU A 167 11.36 13.18 -10.42
C LEU A 167 10.88 13.11 -8.97
N PHE A 168 10.33 11.96 -8.56
CA PHE A 168 9.91 11.78 -7.18
C PHE A 168 11.09 11.80 -6.23
N TYR A 169 12.19 11.11 -6.56
CA TYR A 169 13.40 11.12 -5.74
C TYR A 169 13.95 12.53 -5.51
N TYR A 170 14.12 13.33 -6.58
CA TYR A 170 14.61 14.69 -6.44
C TYR A 170 13.62 15.61 -5.70
N SER A 171 12.32 15.53 -6.00
CA SER A 171 11.31 16.38 -5.35
C SER A 171 11.13 16.07 -3.87
N ALA A 172 11.07 14.78 -3.49
CA ALA A 172 11.00 14.35 -2.10
C ALA A 172 12.30 14.69 -1.35
N GLY A 173 13.45 14.48 -1.99
CA GLY A 173 14.76 14.84 -1.45
C GLY A 173 14.91 16.34 -1.18
N ILE A 174 14.50 17.19 -2.13
CA ILE A 174 14.48 18.66 -1.93
C ILE A 174 13.51 19.02 -0.80
N SER A 175 12.33 18.42 -0.75
CA SER A 175 11.33 18.72 0.29
C SER A 175 11.83 18.35 1.69
N PHE A 176 12.45 17.17 1.84
CA PHE A 176 13.07 16.74 3.09
C PHE A 176 14.28 17.62 3.45
N GLY A 177 15.09 18.01 2.46
CA GLY A 177 16.21 18.93 2.66
C GLY A 177 15.78 20.33 3.11
N LEU A 178 14.70 20.87 2.54
CA LEU A 178 14.10 22.13 2.98
C LEU A 178 13.63 22.03 4.44
N LEU A 179 12.90 20.97 4.81
CA LEU A 179 12.46 20.75 6.19
C LEU A 179 13.65 20.60 7.15
N ALA A 180 14.67 19.82 6.78
CA ALA A 180 15.87 19.63 7.57
C ALA A 180 16.64 20.95 7.76
N SER A 181 16.78 21.76 6.70
CA SER A 181 17.42 23.07 6.78
C SER A 181 16.63 24.04 7.66
N LEU A 182 15.29 23.95 7.68
CA LEU A 182 14.43 24.74 8.56
C LEU A 182 14.67 24.36 10.02
N LEU A 183 14.77 23.06 10.32
CA LEU A 183 15.09 22.56 11.66
C LEU A 183 16.49 23.01 12.12
N ILE A 184 17.47 23.02 11.22
CA ILE A 184 18.82 23.55 11.51
C ILE A 184 18.77 25.05 11.78
N LEU A 185 18.03 25.83 11.00
CA LEU A 185 17.86 27.28 11.22
C LEU A 185 17.21 27.55 12.58
N VAL A 186 16.16 26.81 12.90
CA VAL A 186 15.47 26.86 14.19
C VAL A 186 16.45 26.53 15.33
N TYR A 187 17.26 25.49 15.19
CA TYR A 187 18.30 25.13 16.15
C TYR A 187 19.38 26.22 16.27
N MET A 188 19.77 26.87 15.18
CA MET A 188 20.74 27.96 15.22
C MET A 188 20.18 29.18 15.96
N MET A 189 18.92 29.53 15.71
CA MET A 189 18.22 30.62 16.42
C MET A 189 18.07 30.32 17.91
N SER A 190 17.85 29.05 18.27
CA SER A 190 17.76 28.60 19.67
C SER A 190 19.07 28.88 20.42
N LYS A 191 20.23 28.68 19.77
CA LYS A 191 21.56 28.91 20.35
C LYS A 191 21.88 30.39 20.60
N VAL A 192 21.25 31.30 19.85
CA VAL A 192 21.44 32.76 19.97
C VAL A 192 20.57 33.36 21.09
N MET A 193 19.59 32.61 21.61
CA MET A 193 18.73 33.08 22.69
C MET A 193 19.48 33.24 24.02
N PRO A 194 19.20 34.30 24.80
CA PRO A 194 19.93 34.62 26.02
C PRO A 194 19.75 33.51 27.08
N LYS A 195 20.88 32.96 27.55
CA LYS A 195 21.00 31.85 28.51
C LYS A 195 20.31 32.06 29.87
N LYS A 196 19.76 33.26 30.13
CA LYS A 196 19.15 33.66 31.42
C LYS A 196 17.62 33.47 31.47
N SER A 197 16.99 33.12 30.36
CA SER A 197 15.53 32.90 30.32
C SER A 197 15.19 31.46 30.75
N PRO A 198 14.10 31.23 31.52
CA PRO A 198 13.60 29.88 31.83
C PRO A 198 13.31 29.03 30.57
N VAL A 199 13.15 29.67 29.42
CA VAL A 199 13.02 29.03 28.10
C VAL A 199 14.30 28.28 27.68
N TYR A 200 15.49 28.69 28.15
CA TYR A 200 16.75 28.00 27.85
C TYR A 200 16.79 26.57 28.43
N PHE A 201 16.14 26.32 29.57
CA PHE A 201 16.04 24.98 30.15
C PHE A 201 15.10 24.06 29.34
N LEU A 202 14.03 24.64 28.76
CA LEU A 202 13.16 23.98 27.79
C LEU A 202 13.88 23.68 26.45
N LEU A 203 14.82 24.55 26.07
CA LEU A 203 15.63 24.48 24.85
C LEU A 203 16.65 23.33 24.86
N VAL A 204 17.11 22.93 26.04
CA VAL A 204 17.92 21.71 26.26
C VAL A 204 17.06 20.45 26.15
N GLY A 205 15.72 20.58 26.27
CA GLY A 205 14.73 19.50 26.31
C GLY A 205 14.39 18.78 24.99
N GLY A 206 15.22 18.89 23.95
CA GLY A 206 15.12 18.01 22.77
C GLY A 206 13.99 18.32 21.77
N TRP A 207 13.48 17.28 21.10
CA TRP A 207 12.62 17.33 19.91
C TRP A 207 11.35 18.21 20.09
N SER A 208 10.85 18.36 21.31
CA SER A 208 9.64 19.13 21.64
C SER A 208 9.76 20.62 21.31
N PHE A 209 10.95 21.23 21.50
CA PHE A 209 11.15 22.65 21.17
C PHE A 209 11.15 22.90 19.66
N SER A 210 11.80 22.00 18.90
CA SER A 210 11.78 22.04 17.43
C SER A 210 10.37 21.89 16.87
N LEU A 211 9.56 20.99 17.44
CA LEU A 211 8.15 20.83 17.07
C LEU A 211 7.31 22.07 17.43
N TYR A 212 7.52 22.67 18.60
CA TYR A 212 6.83 23.89 19.00
C TYR A 212 7.13 25.07 18.05
N LEU A 213 8.39 25.27 17.69
CA LEU A 213 8.76 26.32 16.74
C LEU A 213 8.28 26.03 15.32
N LEU A 214 8.33 24.77 14.87
CA LEU A 214 7.78 24.38 13.60
C LEU A 214 6.27 24.66 13.55
N GLN A 215 5.55 24.31 14.63
CA GLN A 215 4.13 24.63 14.77
C GLN A 215 3.86 26.13 14.79
N LEU A 216 4.70 26.93 15.49
CA LEU A 216 4.60 28.38 15.50
C LEU A 216 4.77 28.98 14.09
N ILE A 217 5.69 28.44 13.30
CA ILE A 217 5.87 28.81 11.89
C ILE A 217 4.60 28.46 11.12
N PHE A 218 4.11 27.21 11.22
CA PHE A 218 2.88 26.77 10.54
C PHE A 218 1.66 27.64 10.86
N LYS A 219 1.48 28.02 12.13
CA LYS A 219 0.39 28.89 12.58
C LYS A 219 0.46 30.29 11.97
N ASN A 220 1.67 30.83 11.83
CA ASN A 220 1.92 32.17 11.32
C ASN A 220 2.31 32.20 9.82
N LEU A 221 2.24 31.07 9.10
CA LEU A 221 2.67 30.96 7.70
C LEU A 221 2.01 32.01 6.81
N ARG A 222 0.72 32.29 7.01
CA ARG A 222 -0.01 33.29 6.22
C ARG A 222 0.57 34.69 6.36
N GLU A 223 0.96 35.04 7.58
CA GLU A 223 1.56 36.34 7.88
C GLU A 223 2.98 36.42 7.32
N ILE A 224 3.75 35.34 7.50
CA ILE A 224 5.12 35.22 6.98
C ILE A 224 5.14 35.31 5.44
N CYS A 225 4.23 34.59 4.77
CA CYS A 225 4.12 34.60 3.31
C CYS A 225 3.70 35.96 2.73
N LYS A 226 2.96 36.79 3.48
CA LYS A 226 2.58 38.13 3.02
C LYS A 226 3.62 39.19 3.34
N SER A 227 4.11 39.19 4.58
CA SER A 227 4.99 40.23 5.10
C SER A 227 6.46 40.03 4.69
N TYR A 228 6.91 38.77 4.56
CA TYR A 228 8.31 38.42 4.32
C TYR A 228 8.52 37.55 3.06
N TRP A 229 7.67 37.70 2.04
CA TRP A 229 7.68 36.83 0.85
C TRP A 229 9.05 36.77 0.12
N GLN A 230 9.78 37.89 0.07
CA GLN A 230 11.10 37.96 -0.58
C GLN A 230 12.15 37.11 0.14
N TYR A 231 12.18 37.18 1.47
CA TYR A 231 13.09 36.38 2.29
C TYR A 231 12.73 34.90 2.25
N LEU A 232 11.43 34.60 2.26
CA LEU A 232 10.93 33.23 2.12
C LEU A 232 11.33 32.64 0.76
N LEU A 233 11.17 33.40 -0.32
CA LEU A 233 11.57 32.97 -1.66
C LEU A 233 13.09 32.77 -1.76
N GLY A 234 13.88 33.70 -1.23
CA GLY A 234 15.34 33.57 -1.19
C GLY A 234 15.80 32.33 -0.40
N TYR A 235 15.16 32.07 0.74
CA TYR A 235 15.41 30.87 1.55
C TYR A 235 15.05 29.58 0.78
N LEU A 236 13.86 29.51 0.19
CA LEU A 236 13.42 28.35 -0.59
C LEU A 236 14.34 28.07 -1.77
N LEU A 237 14.81 29.11 -2.47
CA LEU A 237 15.76 28.97 -3.57
C LEU A 237 17.14 28.50 -3.08
N LEU A 238 17.72 29.15 -2.07
CA LEU A 238 19.05 28.81 -1.59
C LEU A 238 19.09 27.41 -0.98
N ALA A 239 18.19 27.13 -0.03
CA ALA A 239 18.11 25.83 0.62
C ALA A 239 17.66 24.74 -0.35
N GLY A 240 16.80 25.08 -1.33
CA GLY A 240 16.39 24.18 -2.40
C GLY A 240 17.55 23.80 -3.33
N LEU A 241 18.38 24.76 -3.75
CA LEU A 241 19.56 24.51 -4.59
C LEU A 241 20.62 23.70 -3.85
N VAL A 242 20.88 23.99 -2.56
CA VAL A 242 21.79 23.19 -1.73
C VAL A 242 21.27 21.76 -1.60
N SER A 243 19.98 21.59 -1.29
CA SER A 243 19.36 20.27 -1.17
C SER A 243 19.39 19.50 -2.49
N PHE A 244 19.12 20.17 -3.61
CA PHE A 244 19.23 19.58 -4.94
C PHE A 244 20.66 19.15 -5.25
N GLY A 245 21.66 19.98 -4.94
CA GLY A 245 23.07 19.63 -5.13
C GLY A 245 23.48 18.40 -4.32
N VAL A 246 23.01 18.28 -3.08
CA VAL A 246 23.22 17.10 -2.24
C VAL A 246 22.54 15.87 -2.84
N CYS A 247 21.25 15.95 -3.19
CA CYS A 247 20.53 14.83 -3.82
C CYS A 247 21.13 14.43 -5.18
N TYR A 248 21.63 15.38 -5.96
CA TYR A 248 22.30 15.11 -7.24
C TYR A 248 23.64 14.40 -7.03
N ARG A 249 24.39 14.76 -5.97
CA ARG A 249 25.67 14.13 -5.64
C ARG A 249 25.54 12.66 -5.22
N TYR A 250 24.47 12.33 -4.49
CA TYR A 250 24.18 10.95 -4.08
C TYR A 250 23.54 10.12 -5.19
N GLY A 251 22.80 10.76 -6.11
CA GLY A 251 22.16 10.09 -7.24
C GLY A 251 20.86 9.37 -6.85
N PRO A 252 20.02 9.03 -7.85
CA PRO A 252 18.78 8.30 -7.61
C PRO A 252 19.03 6.88 -7.08
N LEU A 253 18.01 6.29 -6.45
CA LEU A 253 18.08 4.94 -5.89
C LEU A 253 18.24 3.90 -7.02
N GLU A 254 19.43 3.31 -7.15
CA GLU A 254 19.70 2.24 -8.13
C GLU A 254 19.45 0.84 -7.54
N ASN A 255 19.61 0.67 -6.23
CA ASN A 255 19.48 -0.64 -5.59
C ASN A 255 18.02 -1.08 -5.52
N GLU A 256 17.68 -2.20 -6.15
CA GLU A 256 16.31 -2.75 -6.19
C GLU A 256 15.74 -2.98 -4.77
N ARG A 257 16.58 -3.41 -3.82
CA ARG A 257 16.20 -3.53 -2.41
C ARG A 257 15.73 -2.20 -1.80
N SER A 258 16.42 -1.10 -2.09
CA SER A 258 16.04 0.23 -1.57
C SER A 258 14.79 0.78 -2.24
N ILE A 259 14.58 0.49 -3.53
CA ILE A 259 13.35 0.83 -4.25
C ILE A 259 12.15 0.09 -3.65
N ASN A 260 12.31 -1.20 -3.34
CA ASN A 260 11.25 -2.01 -2.72
C ASN A 260 10.96 -1.58 -1.27
N LEU A 261 12.00 -1.23 -0.49
CA LEU A 261 11.79 -0.66 0.85
C LEU A 261 11.04 0.68 0.79
N LEU A 262 11.38 1.55 -0.17
CA LEU A 262 10.69 2.81 -0.37
C LEU A 262 9.24 2.59 -0.84
N SER A 263 8.98 1.65 -1.74
CA SER A 263 7.62 1.35 -2.18
C SER A 263 6.77 0.81 -1.04
N TRP A 264 7.30 -0.09 -0.21
CA TRP A 264 6.61 -0.57 1.00
C TRP A 264 6.36 0.55 2.00
N ALA A 265 7.32 1.46 2.20
CA ALA A 265 7.14 2.61 3.07
C ALA A 265 6.04 3.55 2.55
N LEU A 266 6.01 3.84 1.25
CA LEU A 266 4.97 4.66 0.62
C LEU A 266 3.60 3.99 0.67
N GLN A 267 3.53 2.68 0.47
CA GLN A 267 2.30 1.89 0.56
C GLN A 267 1.78 1.86 2.00
N LEU A 268 2.65 1.61 2.99
CA LEU A 268 2.29 1.63 4.41
C LEU A 268 1.81 3.03 4.82
N LEU A 269 2.49 4.08 4.37
CA LEU A 269 2.07 5.47 4.59
C LEU A 269 0.70 5.74 3.94
N GLY A 270 0.49 5.25 2.71
CA GLY A 270 -0.79 5.34 2.02
C GLY A 270 -1.93 4.70 2.81
N LEU A 271 -1.71 3.49 3.33
CA LEU A 271 -2.68 2.79 4.19
C LEU A 271 -2.96 3.54 5.50
N LEU A 272 -1.93 4.11 6.14
CA LEU A 272 -2.09 4.91 7.36
C LEU A 272 -2.89 6.19 7.10
N LEU A 273 -2.65 6.86 5.96
CA LEU A 273 -3.43 8.03 5.55
C LEU A 273 -4.88 7.67 5.22
N MET A 274 -5.11 6.55 4.53
CA MET A 274 -6.47 6.05 4.28
C MET A 274 -7.20 5.76 5.59
N TYR A 275 -6.57 5.08 6.54
CA TYR A 275 -7.15 4.78 7.85
C TYR A 275 -7.47 6.07 8.63
N SER A 276 -6.50 6.99 8.74
CA SER A 276 -6.68 8.24 9.50
C SER A 276 -7.64 9.25 8.85
N SER A 277 -7.90 9.12 7.56
CA SER A 277 -8.82 10.01 6.83
C SER A 277 -10.31 9.70 7.07
N ILE A 278 -10.63 8.50 7.56
CA ILE A 278 -12.00 8.04 7.79
C ILE A 278 -12.24 7.98 9.30
N GLN A 279 -13.21 8.73 9.79
CA GLN A 279 -13.56 8.75 11.22
C GLN A 279 -14.23 7.44 11.67
N ILE A 280 -14.88 6.73 10.74
CA ILE A 280 -15.60 5.48 11.02
C ILE A 280 -14.65 4.28 10.92
N HIS A 281 -14.16 3.83 12.07
CA HIS A 281 -13.23 2.69 12.22
C HIS A 281 -13.59 1.44 11.38
N PRO A 282 -14.82 0.87 11.43
CA PRO A 282 -15.12 -0.33 10.66
C PRO A 282 -15.09 -0.08 9.15
N ILE A 283 -15.58 1.07 8.68
CA ILE A 283 -15.55 1.42 7.24
C ILE A 283 -14.10 1.62 6.79
N ALA A 284 -13.28 2.32 7.60
CA ALA A 284 -11.86 2.50 7.35
C ALA A 284 -11.13 1.16 7.17
N LEU A 285 -11.36 0.21 8.07
CA LEU A 285 -10.78 -1.14 8.00
C LEU A 285 -11.25 -1.91 6.77
N THR A 286 -12.56 -1.85 6.44
CA THR A 286 -13.07 -2.51 5.23
C THR A 286 -12.46 -1.93 3.95
N LEU A 287 -12.30 -0.61 3.86
CA LEU A 287 -11.70 0.04 2.68
C LEU A 287 -10.20 -0.26 2.57
N VAL A 288 -9.47 -0.32 3.69
CA VAL A 288 -8.08 -0.78 3.73
C VAL A 288 -7.97 -2.23 3.28
N LEU A 289 -8.85 -3.12 3.77
CA LEU A 289 -8.87 -4.52 3.37
C LEU A 289 -9.17 -4.67 1.89
N VAL A 290 -10.15 -3.95 1.36
CA VAL A 290 -10.47 -3.92 -0.07
C VAL A 290 -9.27 -3.45 -0.88
N ALA A 291 -8.56 -2.39 -0.46
CA ALA A 291 -7.37 -1.92 -1.15
C ALA A 291 -6.26 -3.00 -1.20
N ILE A 292 -5.99 -3.68 -0.07
CA ILE A 292 -5.04 -4.80 -0.02
C ILE A 292 -5.50 -5.94 -0.93
N CYS A 293 -6.79 -6.29 -0.90
CA CYS A 293 -7.36 -7.31 -1.79
C CYS A 293 -7.18 -6.93 -3.25
N THR A 294 -7.49 -5.70 -3.66
CA THR A 294 -7.35 -5.27 -5.07
C THR A 294 -5.93 -5.40 -5.59
N LYS A 295 -4.91 -5.09 -4.78
CA LYS A 295 -3.50 -5.22 -5.18
C LYS A 295 -3.01 -6.68 -5.14
N SER A 296 -3.55 -7.50 -4.24
CA SER A 296 -3.20 -8.92 -4.13
C SER A 296 -3.99 -9.82 -5.08
N LEU A 297 -5.05 -9.33 -5.71
CA LEU A 297 -5.96 -10.08 -6.60
C LEU A 297 -5.33 -10.42 -7.96
N ASP A 298 -4.30 -9.69 -8.41
CA ASP A 298 -3.63 -9.95 -9.68
C ASP A 298 -3.05 -11.37 -9.77
N TYR A 299 -2.45 -11.85 -8.68
CA TYR A 299 -1.88 -13.20 -8.59
C TYR A 299 -2.92 -14.34 -8.63
N PRO A 300 -3.98 -14.36 -7.78
CA PRO A 300 -4.99 -15.40 -7.83
C PRO A 300 -5.84 -15.35 -9.10
N LEU A 301 -6.04 -14.17 -9.73
CA LEU A 301 -6.69 -14.10 -11.04
C LEU A 301 -5.84 -14.76 -12.12
N GLN A 302 -4.54 -14.44 -12.20
CA GLN A 302 -3.63 -15.10 -13.14
C GLN A 302 -3.58 -16.62 -12.90
N TRP A 303 -3.54 -17.05 -11.65
CA TRP A 303 -3.58 -18.47 -11.30
C TRP A 303 -4.92 -19.13 -11.66
N GLY A 304 -6.04 -18.46 -11.40
CA GLY A 304 -7.37 -18.91 -11.79
C GLY A 304 -7.56 -19.02 -13.31
N PHE A 305 -7.07 -18.04 -14.07
CA PHE A 305 -7.02 -18.10 -15.53
C PHE A 305 -6.10 -19.19 -16.06
N ALA A 306 -4.94 -19.41 -15.42
CA ALA A 306 -4.03 -20.48 -15.77
C ALA A 306 -4.65 -21.86 -15.49
N LEU A 307 -5.35 -22.02 -14.35
CA LEU A 307 -6.06 -23.23 -13.99
C LEU A 307 -7.23 -23.49 -14.96
N TYR A 308 -8.01 -22.45 -15.29
CA TYR A 308 -9.08 -22.49 -16.27
C TYR A 308 -8.55 -22.91 -17.65
N ARG A 309 -7.48 -22.27 -18.13
CA ARG A 309 -6.84 -22.61 -19.40
C ARG A 309 -6.30 -24.03 -19.40
N ARG A 310 -5.71 -24.49 -18.29
CA ARG A 310 -5.18 -25.86 -18.14
C ARG A 310 -6.28 -26.91 -18.15
N VAL A 311 -7.41 -26.63 -17.51
CA VAL A 311 -8.60 -27.50 -17.54
C VAL A 311 -9.21 -27.51 -18.95
N GLN A 312 -9.26 -26.36 -19.62
CA GLN A 312 -9.75 -26.27 -20.99
C GLN A 312 -8.83 -27.00 -21.98
N SER A 313 -7.52 -26.85 -21.87
CA SER A 313 -6.56 -27.56 -22.71
C SER A 313 -6.55 -29.07 -22.43
N ALA A 314 -6.75 -29.49 -21.18
CA ALA A 314 -6.92 -30.90 -20.84
C ALA A 314 -8.21 -31.49 -21.42
N ARG A 315 -9.27 -30.69 -21.53
CA ARG A 315 -10.52 -31.09 -22.22
C ARG A 315 -10.38 -31.15 -23.74
N LEU A 316 -9.52 -30.33 -24.35
CA LEU A 316 -9.30 -30.33 -25.79
C LEU A 316 -8.20 -31.31 -26.26
N GLY A 317 -7.38 -31.84 -25.35
CA GLY A 317 -6.26 -32.73 -25.68
C GLY A 317 -5.12 -32.00 -26.42
N PRO A 318 -3.85 -32.45 -26.29
CA PRO A 318 -2.78 -31.93 -27.13
C PRO A 318 -3.05 -32.31 -28.60
N SER A 319 -2.96 -31.34 -29.51
CA SER A 319 -2.99 -31.63 -30.94
C SER A 319 -1.80 -32.55 -31.27
N PRO A 320 -2.01 -33.72 -31.90
CA PRO A 320 -0.90 -34.60 -32.25
C PRO A 320 0.10 -33.84 -33.13
N PRO A 321 1.41 -34.09 -32.96
CA PRO A 321 2.42 -33.46 -33.81
C PRO A 321 2.11 -33.82 -35.27
N ARG A 322 2.20 -32.82 -36.15
CA ARG A 322 1.99 -33.01 -37.58
C ARG A 322 3.01 -34.00 -38.11
N LEU A 323 2.54 -35.09 -38.71
CA LEU A 323 3.38 -36.00 -39.49
C LEU A 323 3.92 -35.24 -40.71
N LEU A 324 5.15 -35.56 -41.11
CA LEU A 324 5.71 -35.02 -42.35
C LEU A 324 4.84 -35.46 -43.52
N THR A 325 4.65 -34.57 -44.48
CA THR A 325 4.06 -34.99 -45.76
C THR A 325 5.07 -35.84 -46.53
N GLU A 326 4.60 -36.62 -47.51
CA GLU A 326 5.49 -37.47 -48.32
C GLU A 326 6.56 -36.61 -49.01
N GLU A 327 6.19 -35.44 -49.50
CA GLU A 327 7.11 -34.50 -50.14
C GLU A 327 8.15 -33.98 -49.15
N GLU A 328 7.75 -33.60 -47.93
CA GLU A 328 8.66 -33.17 -46.86
C GLU A 328 9.65 -34.30 -46.50
N TYR A 329 9.17 -35.54 -46.43
CA TYR A 329 10.01 -36.71 -46.18
C TYR A 329 11.02 -36.95 -47.31
N ARG A 330 10.59 -36.89 -48.57
CA ARG A 330 11.45 -37.07 -49.75
C ARG A 330 12.53 -36.00 -49.82
N LEU A 331 12.14 -34.74 -49.64
CA LEU A 331 13.06 -33.60 -49.69
C LEU A 331 14.09 -33.65 -48.56
N GLN A 332 13.68 -34.06 -47.36
CA GLN A 332 14.61 -34.28 -46.25
C GLN A 332 15.56 -35.44 -46.53
N GLY A 333 15.08 -36.53 -47.14
CA GLY A 333 15.89 -37.65 -47.60
C GLY A 333 16.98 -37.19 -48.57
N GLU A 334 16.61 -36.45 -49.62
CA GLU A 334 17.56 -35.93 -50.61
C GLU A 334 18.65 -35.04 -49.99
N VAL A 335 18.25 -34.12 -49.10
CA VAL A 335 19.18 -33.18 -48.45
C VAL A 335 20.17 -33.90 -47.54
N GLU A 336 19.68 -34.79 -46.68
CA GLU A 336 20.54 -35.54 -45.75
C GLU A 336 21.41 -36.56 -46.47
N THR A 337 20.90 -37.25 -47.50
CA THR A 337 21.70 -38.16 -48.34
C THR A 337 22.82 -37.41 -49.04
N ARG A 338 22.53 -36.24 -49.64
CA ARG A 338 23.58 -35.42 -50.29
C ARG A 338 24.65 -35.00 -49.29
N LYS A 339 24.24 -34.52 -48.11
CA LYS A 339 25.16 -34.09 -47.06
C LYS A 339 26.04 -35.24 -46.57
N ALA A 340 25.45 -36.41 -46.29
CA ALA A 340 26.18 -37.60 -45.86
C ALA A 340 27.18 -38.10 -46.93
N LEU A 341 26.82 -38.02 -48.22
CA LEU A 341 27.73 -38.38 -49.31
C LEU A 341 28.91 -37.41 -49.45
N GLU A 342 28.69 -36.11 -49.24
CA GLU A 342 29.76 -35.11 -49.21
C GLU A 342 30.70 -35.30 -48.00
N GLU A 343 30.14 -35.55 -46.83
CA GLU A 343 30.89 -35.90 -45.62
C GLU A 343 31.73 -37.16 -45.84
N LEU A 344 31.15 -38.19 -46.46
CA LEU A 344 31.86 -39.43 -46.81
C LEU A 344 33.02 -39.17 -47.77
N ARG A 345 32.82 -38.35 -48.82
CA ARG A 345 33.89 -37.97 -49.75
C ARG A 345 35.03 -37.25 -49.05
N ASN A 346 34.71 -36.30 -48.17
CA ASN A 346 35.71 -35.56 -47.41
C ASN A 346 36.48 -36.48 -46.47
N TYR A 347 35.80 -37.42 -45.81
CA TYR A 347 36.44 -38.44 -44.99
C TYR A 347 37.39 -39.32 -45.81
N CYS A 348 36.98 -39.80 -46.99
CA CYS A 348 37.84 -40.60 -47.86
C CYS A 348 39.08 -39.84 -48.40
N ARG A 349 39.05 -38.50 -48.43
CA ARG A 349 40.19 -37.65 -48.80
C ARG A 349 41.10 -37.32 -47.62
N SER A 350 40.67 -37.61 -46.40
CA SER A 350 41.42 -37.32 -45.18
C SER A 350 42.61 -38.28 -45.00
N PRO A 351 43.69 -37.85 -44.34
CA PRO A 351 44.84 -38.72 -44.06
C PRO A 351 44.51 -39.87 -43.08
N ASP A 352 43.40 -39.76 -42.35
CA ASP A 352 42.94 -40.76 -41.38
C ASP A 352 42.19 -41.93 -42.03
N PHE A 353 41.93 -41.87 -43.34
CA PHE A 353 41.23 -42.90 -44.08
C PHE A 353 42.15 -44.04 -44.53
N SER A 354 41.81 -45.27 -44.14
CA SER A 354 42.54 -46.48 -44.53
C SER A 354 42.17 -46.96 -45.94
N ALA A 355 42.68 -46.26 -46.96
CA ALA A 355 42.35 -46.50 -48.37
C ALA A 355 42.55 -47.96 -48.82
N TRP A 356 43.66 -48.60 -48.44
CA TRP A 356 43.97 -49.98 -48.84
C TRP A 356 43.05 -51.04 -48.18
N THR A 357 42.55 -50.75 -46.97
CA THR A 357 41.60 -51.63 -46.28
C THR A 357 40.19 -51.49 -46.86
N ALA A 358 39.80 -50.30 -47.28
CA ALA A 358 38.53 -50.08 -47.97
C ALA A 358 38.54 -50.72 -49.36
N VAL A 359 39.59 -50.50 -50.15
CA VAL A 359 39.73 -51.03 -51.51
C VAL A 359 39.71 -52.56 -51.55
N SER A 360 40.24 -53.24 -50.52
CA SER A 360 40.21 -54.71 -50.47
C SER A 360 38.83 -55.31 -50.15
N ARG A 361 37.91 -54.51 -49.60
CA ARG A 361 36.56 -54.96 -49.20
C ARG A 361 35.47 -54.57 -50.20
N ILE A 362 35.72 -53.57 -51.04
CA ILE A 362 34.74 -53.05 -52.00
C ILE A 362 34.76 -53.87 -53.29
N GLN A 363 33.57 -54.18 -53.83
CA GLN A 363 33.43 -54.97 -55.05
C GLN A 363 34.04 -54.29 -56.29
N SER A 364 33.91 -52.97 -56.40
CA SER A 364 34.37 -52.18 -57.56
C SER A 364 35.29 -51.00 -57.16
N PRO A 365 36.59 -51.24 -56.97
CA PRO A 365 37.55 -50.20 -56.57
C PRO A 365 37.61 -48.99 -57.52
N LYS A 366 37.42 -49.21 -58.82
CA LYS A 366 37.42 -48.14 -59.84
C LYS A 366 36.27 -47.15 -59.63
N ARG A 367 35.06 -47.67 -59.41
CA ARG A 367 33.86 -46.85 -59.16
C ARG A 367 33.98 -46.07 -57.86
N PHE A 368 34.55 -46.69 -56.83
CA PHE A 368 34.84 -46.00 -55.57
C PHE A 368 35.82 -44.84 -55.76
N ALA A 369 36.91 -45.05 -56.52
CA ALA A 369 37.87 -43.98 -56.81
C ALA A 369 37.24 -42.82 -57.60
N GLU A 370 36.40 -43.10 -58.59
CA GLU A 370 35.65 -42.07 -59.33
C GLU A 370 34.68 -41.29 -58.43
N PHE A 371 33.97 -41.98 -57.52
CA PHE A 371 33.10 -41.33 -56.53
C PHE A 371 33.87 -40.38 -55.60
N VAL A 372 35.03 -40.80 -55.07
CA VAL A 372 35.90 -39.95 -54.25
C VAL A 372 36.46 -38.78 -55.07
N GLY A 373 36.68 -38.99 -56.37
CA GLY A 373 37.04 -37.96 -57.36
C GLY A 373 35.93 -36.93 -57.65
N GLY A 374 34.69 -37.20 -57.23
CA GLY A 374 33.55 -36.29 -57.38
C GLY A 374 32.48 -36.77 -58.37
N ALA A 375 32.63 -37.95 -58.98
CA ALA A 375 31.60 -38.54 -59.83
C ALA A 375 30.34 -38.91 -59.03
N CYS A 376 29.19 -39.01 -59.71
CA CYS A 376 27.94 -39.41 -59.08
C CYS A 376 28.06 -40.80 -58.43
N HIS A 377 27.41 -40.97 -57.28
CA HIS A 377 27.39 -42.26 -56.57
C HIS A 377 26.54 -43.32 -57.28
N ILE A 378 25.58 -42.88 -58.10
CA ILE A 378 24.69 -43.72 -58.90
C ILE A 378 25.14 -43.66 -60.37
N THR A 379 25.19 -44.82 -61.03
CA THR A 379 25.49 -44.87 -62.47
C THR A 379 24.23 -44.56 -63.29
N PRO A 380 24.35 -44.00 -64.51
CA PRO A 380 23.19 -43.72 -65.36
C PRO A 380 22.31 -44.96 -65.62
N CYS A 381 22.93 -46.14 -65.75
CA CYS A 381 22.21 -47.40 -65.93
C CYS A 381 21.42 -47.80 -64.67
N GLU A 382 21.99 -47.61 -63.46
CA GLU A 382 21.27 -47.86 -62.21
C GLU A 382 20.12 -46.89 -62.02
N ALA A 383 20.33 -45.61 -62.35
CA ALA A 383 19.27 -44.61 -62.32
C ALA A 383 18.14 -44.98 -63.30
N SER A 384 18.46 -45.43 -64.51
CA SER A 384 17.45 -45.86 -65.48
C SER A 384 16.71 -47.14 -65.06
N VAL A 385 17.39 -48.09 -64.42
CA VAL A 385 16.75 -49.31 -63.90
C VAL A 385 15.81 -48.95 -62.76
N HIS A 386 16.24 -48.10 -61.83
CA HIS A 386 15.40 -47.61 -60.73
C HIS A 386 14.19 -46.81 -61.25
N GLU A 387 14.36 -45.99 -62.28
CA GLU A 387 13.26 -45.25 -62.91
C GLU A 387 12.30 -46.19 -63.66
N GLN A 388 12.80 -47.29 -64.23
CA GLN A 388 11.95 -48.29 -64.87
C GLN A 388 11.13 -49.09 -63.84
N GLU A 389 11.74 -49.44 -62.70
CA GLU A 389 11.12 -50.26 -61.65
C GLU A 389 10.20 -49.46 -60.72
N TYR A 390 10.59 -48.22 -60.38
CA TYR A 390 9.89 -47.38 -59.40
C TYR A 390 9.38 -46.04 -59.98
N GLY A 391 9.48 -45.83 -61.29
CA GLY A 391 8.94 -44.64 -61.96
C GLY A 391 7.44 -44.74 -62.25
N LEU A 392 6.93 -43.78 -63.02
CA LEU A 392 5.51 -43.66 -63.39
C LEU A 392 4.94 -44.89 -64.12
N GLY A 393 5.80 -45.69 -64.78
CA GLY A 393 5.41 -46.94 -65.42
C GLY A 393 5.45 -48.18 -64.51
N GLY A 394 6.26 -48.15 -63.44
CA GLY A 394 6.36 -49.23 -62.44
C GLY A 394 5.27 -49.13 -61.37
N SER A 395 4.98 -47.92 -60.90
CA SER A 395 3.86 -47.64 -59.99
C SER A 395 2.50 -48.07 -60.54
N PHE A 396 2.26 -47.95 -61.85
CA PHE A 396 1.03 -48.43 -62.50
C PHE A 396 0.93 -49.96 -62.54
N LEU A 397 2.06 -50.67 -62.71
CA LEU A 397 2.08 -52.14 -62.67
C LEU A 397 1.96 -52.67 -61.24
N GLU A 398 2.51 -51.95 -60.26
CA GLU A 398 2.37 -52.25 -58.84
C GLU A 398 0.93 -52.02 -58.38
N GLU A 399 0.28 -50.91 -58.76
CA GLU A 399 -1.17 -50.69 -58.55
C GLU A 399 -2.02 -51.79 -59.21
N GLN A 400 -1.73 -52.20 -60.45
CA GLN A 400 -2.46 -53.29 -61.11
C GLN A 400 -2.25 -54.66 -60.44
N LEU A 401 -1.05 -54.96 -59.93
CA LEU A 401 -0.77 -56.21 -59.21
C LEU A 401 -1.50 -56.26 -57.87
N PHE A 402 -1.61 -55.14 -57.16
CA PHE A 402 -2.37 -55.05 -55.91
C PHE A 402 -3.89 -55.04 -56.16
N GLU A 403 -4.37 -54.46 -57.28
CA GLU A 403 -5.79 -54.57 -57.69
C GLU A 403 -6.18 -55.99 -58.12
N GLU A 404 -5.30 -56.72 -58.84
CA GLU A 404 -5.56 -58.13 -59.23
C GLU A 404 -5.54 -59.08 -58.01
N GLU A 405 -4.68 -58.85 -57.00
CA GLU A 405 -4.70 -59.62 -55.75
C GLU A 405 -5.96 -59.34 -54.89
N GLU A 406 -6.55 -58.14 -54.97
CA GLU A 406 -7.82 -57.82 -54.29
C GLU A 406 -9.05 -58.39 -55.00
N GLU A 407 -8.99 -58.70 -56.31
CA GLU A 407 -10.09 -59.35 -57.05
C GLU A 407 -10.10 -60.89 -56.91
N GLU A 408 -9.02 -61.51 -56.42
CA GLU A 408 -8.92 -62.97 -56.16
C GLU A 408 -9.29 -63.39 -54.71
N GLU A 409 -9.66 -62.46 -53.82
CA GLU A 409 -10.32 -62.72 -52.51
C GLU A 409 -11.86 -62.52 -52.58
#